data_AF-A0A6B2SMW6-F1
#
_entry.id   AF-A0A6B2SMW6-F1
#
_cell.length_a   1.000
_cell.length_b   1.000
_cell.length_c   1.000
_cell.angle_alpha   90.00
_cell.angle_beta   90.00
_cell.angle_gamma   90.00
#
_symmetry.space_group_name_H-M   'P 1'
#
loop_
_entity.id
_entity.type
_entity.pdbx_description
1 polymer ?
#
loop_
_entity_poly.entity_id
_entity_poly.type
_entity_poly.pdbx_seq_one_letter_code
_entity_poly.pdbx_strand_id
1 'polypeptide(L)' 'ERARGGTALVTLEPCNHTGRTGPCAQALVDAGVTRVVYAVGDPNPAATGGAQTLCAAGIAVEQGLLEAE' A
#
# COMPACT_ATOMS: atom_id res chain seq x y z
N GLU A 1 15.26 -0.85 -8.72
CA GLU A 1 14.89 -1.48 -10.00
C GLU A 1 14.10 -2.78 -9.86
N ARG A 2 14.52 -3.75 -9.03
CA ARG A 2 13.88 -5.08 -8.94
C ARG A 2 12.37 -5.10 -8.68
N ALA A 3 11.82 -4.07 -8.03
CA ALA A 3 10.39 -4.00 -7.70
C ALA A 3 9.50 -3.49 -8.85
N ARG A 4 10.07 -2.86 -9.88
CA ARG A 4 9.31 -2.23 -10.97
C ARG A 4 8.51 -3.29 -11.73
N GLY A 5 7.21 -3.07 -11.92
CA GLY A 5 6.29 -4.02 -12.54
C GLY A 5 5.87 -5.18 -11.63
N GLY A 6 6.35 -5.22 -10.39
CA GLY A 6 6.08 -6.29 -9.44
C GLY A 6 4.76 -6.13 -8.68
N THR A 7 4.46 -7.14 -7.86
CA THR A 7 3.36 -7.13 -6.88
C THR A 7 3.94 -7.00 -5.47
N ALA A 8 3.45 -6.07 -4.67
CA ALA A 8 3.72 -6.02 -3.24
C ALA A 8 2.63 -6.77 -2.46
N LEU A 9 3.04 -7.68 -1.58
CA LEU A 9 2.16 -8.33 -0.62
C LEU A 9 2.51 -7.78 0.76
N VAL A 10 1.53 -7.20 1.45
CA VAL A 10 1.73 -6.54 2.75
C VAL A 10 0.62 -6.99 3.69
N THR A 11 0.86 -7.12 4.99
CA THR A 11 -0.19 -7.58 5.91
C THR A 11 -1.13 -6.45 6.33
N LEU A 12 -0.64 -5.23 6.42
CA LEU A 12 -1.43 -4.03 6.76
C LEU A 12 -1.50 -3.07 5.58
N GLU A 13 -2.57 -2.29 5.49
CA GLU A 13 -2.70 -1.21 4.52
C GLU A 13 -1.43 -0.32 4.52
N PRO A 14 -0.81 -0.05 3.36
CA PRO A 14 0.32 0.86 3.29
C PRO A 14 -0.03 2.24 3.83
N CYS A 15 0.75 2.77 4.77
CA CYS A 15 0.41 4.05 5.38
C CYS A 15 0.47 5.24 4.39
N ASN A 16 -0.39 6.23 4.61
CA ASN A 16 -0.52 7.44 3.79
C ASN A 16 -0.17 8.74 4.54
N HIS A 17 0.62 8.64 5.61
CA HIS A 17 1.05 9.80 6.39
C HIS A 17 2.56 9.92 6.43
N THR A 18 3.02 11.13 6.75
CA THR A 18 4.42 11.39 7.03
C THR A 18 4.62 11.47 8.54
N GLY A 19 5.36 10.50 9.07
CA GLY A 19 5.84 10.50 10.46
C GLY A 19 7.33 10.82 10.49
N ARG A 20 8.11 9.90 11.07
CA ARG A 20 9.59 9.96 11.01
C ARG A 20 10.13 9.63 9.61
N THR A 21 9.40 8.83 8.84
CA THR A 21 9.67 8.49 7.44
C THR A 21 8.51 8.94 6.57
N GLY A 22 8.74 9.01 5.25
CA GLY A 22 7.68 9.27 4.28
C GLY A 22 6.65 8.13 4.18
N PRO A 23 5.50 8.39 3.53
CA PRO A 23 4.41 7.43 3.42
C PRO A 23 4.79 6.22 2.58
N CYS A 24 4.44 5.02 3.05
CA CYS A 24 4.68 3.78 2.33
C CYS A 24 3.95 3.75 0.97
N ALA A 25 2.75 4.33 0.90
CA ALA A 25 2.00 4.43 -0.35
C ALA A 25 2.81 5.16 -1.44
N GLN A 26 3.46 6.29 -1.11
CA GLN A 26 4.30 7.02 -2.07
C GLN A 26 5.56 6.22 -2.43
N ALA A 27 6.19 5.56 -1.45
CA ALA A 27 7.36 4.74 -1.72
C ALA A 27 7.06 3.58 -2.69
N LEU A 28 5.86 2.99 -2.62
CA LEU A 28 5.40 1.96 -3.56
C LEU A 28 5.15 2.53 -4.96
N VAL A 29 4.54 3.73 -5.05
CA VAL A 29 4.38 4.45 -6.32
C VAL A 29 5.75 4.71 -6.96
N ASP A 30 6.69 5.26 -6.19
CA ASP A 30 8.03 5.59 -6.68
C ASP A 30 8.84 4.33 -7.07
N ALA A 31 8.59 3.21 -6.38
CA ALA A 31 9.17 1.92 -6.73
C ALA A 31 8.64 1.36 -8.06
N GLY A 32 7.50 1.86 -8.54
CA GLY A 32 6.86 1.45 -9.79
C GLY A 32 6.26 0.05 -9.75
N VAL A 33 5.75 -0.37 -8.59
CA VAL A 33 4.93 -1.60 -8.51
C VAL A 33 3.61 -1.39 -9.25
N THR A 34 3.04 -2.45 -9.81
CA THR A 34 1.79 -2.38 -10.57
C THR A 34 0.60 -2.97 -9.82
N ARG A 35 0.87 -3.75 -8.77
CA ARG A 35 -0.16 -4.35 -7.92
C ARG A 35 0.26 -4.35 -6.46
N VAL A 36 -0.69 -4.09 -5.58
CA VAL A 36 -0.54 -4.20 -4.12
C VAL A 36 -1.69 -5.04 -3.58
N VAL A 37 -1.39 -6.05 -2.79
CA VAL A 37 -2.38 -6.80 -2.02
C VAL A 37 -2.09 -6.60 -0.55
N TYR A 38 -3.10 -6.24 0.23
CA TYR A 38 -2.97 -6.17 1.68
C TYR A 38 -4.04 -6.97 2.42
N ALA A 39 -3.71 -7.48 3.61
CA ALA A 39 -4.65 -8.32 4.38
C ALA A 39 -5.68 -7.44 5.10
N VAL A 40 -5.23 -6.55 5.99
CA VAL A 40 -6.09 -5.77 6.90
C VAL A 40 -5.98 -4.27 6.61
N GLY A 41 -7.10 -3.54 6.67
CA GLY A 41 -7.10 -2.08 6.63
C GLY A 41 -6.41 -1.47 7.86
N ASP A 42 -5.78 -0.30 7.73
CA ASP A 42 -5.16 0.35 8.88
C ASP A 42 -6.26 0.98 9.78
N PRO A 43 -6.40 0.56 11.06
CA PRO A 43 -7.40 1.12 11.96
C PRO A 43 -7.06 2.55 12.42
N ASN A 44 -5.83 3.03 12.20
CA ASN A 44 -5.41 4.36 12.58
C ASN A 44 -5.92 5.40 11.57
N PRO A 45 -6.80 6.33 11.98
CA PRO A 45 -7.34 7.35 11.07
C PRO A 45 -6.28 8.27 10.49
N ALA A 46 -5.14 8.43 11.17
CA ALA A 46 -4.02 9.23 10.68
C ALA A 46 -3.21 8.51 9.60
N ALA A 47 -3.30 7.19 9.47
CA ALA A 47 -2.44 6.40 8.59
C ALA A 47 -3.16 5.76 7.40
N THR A 48 -4.49 5.62 7.46
CA THR A 48 -5.33 5.08 6.38
C THR A 48 -5.32 5.95 5.11
N GLY A 49 -5.90 5.43 4.03
CA GLY A 49 -6.04 6.09 2.73
C GLY A 49 -4.93 5.77 1.75
N GLY A 50 -4.03 4.84 2.11
CA GLY A 50 -2.95 4.43 1.23
C GLY A 50 -3.46 3.64 0.03
N ALA A 51 -4.49 2.80 0.23
CA ALA A 51 -5.15 2.11 -0.87
C ALA A 51 -5.70 3.11 -1.90
N GLN A 52 -6.27 4.22 -1.45
CA GLN A 52 -6.83 5.26 -2.31
C GLN A 52 -5.72 5.99 -3.10
N THR A 53 -4.61 6.34 -2.42
CA THR A 53 -3.43 6.94 -3.06
C THR A 53 -2.85 6.02 -4.14
N LEU A 54 -2.71 4.73 -3.85
CA LEU A 54 -2.20 3.72 -4.80
C LEU A 54 -3.13 3.56 -6.01
N CYS A 55 -4.44 3.45 -5.78
CA CYS A 55 -5.43 3.41 -6.86
C CYS A 55 -5.39 4.68 -7.73
N ALA A 56 -5.27 5.86 -7.11
CA ALA A 56 -5.15 7.13 -7.83
C ALA A 56 -3.88 7.22 -8.68
N ALA A 57 -2.81 6.53 -8.28
CA ALA A 57 -1.57 6.38 -9.05
C ALA A 57 -1.63 5.29 -10.13
N GLY A 58 -2.78 4.63 -10.33
CA GLY A 58 -2.97 3.60 -11.35
C GLY A 58 -2.47 2.20 -10.95
N ILE A 59 -2.21 1.97 -9.66
CA ILE A 59 -1.81 0.67 -9.13
C ILE A 59 -3.06 -0.16 -8.82
N ALA A 60 -3.06 -1.43 -9.20
CA ALA A 60 -4.13 -2.36 -8.85
C ALA A 60 -4.04 -2.72 -7.36
N VAL A 61 -5.12 -2.50 -6.60
CA VAL A 61 -5.13 -2.73 -5.15
C VAL A 61 -6.22 -3.73 -4.78
N GLU A 62 -5.86 -4.75 -4.00
CA GLU A 62 -6.78 -5.74 -3.44
C GLU A 62 -6.60 -5.82 -1.92
N GLN A 63 -7.71 -6.00 -1.20
CA GLN A 63 -7.75 -6.13 0.26
C GLN A 63 -8.31 -7.50 0.66
N GLY A 64 -7.95 -7.99 1.85
CA GLY A 64 -8.62 -9.10 2.52
C GLY A 64 -7.92 -10.46 2.33
N LEU A 65 -6.76 -10.48 1.67
CA LEU A 65 -6.00 -11.72 1.49
C LEU A 65 -5.47 -12.22 2.84
N LEU A 66 -5.98 -13.37 3.29
CA LEU A 66 -5.63 -13.95 4.60
C LEU A 66 -5.96 -13.03 5.80
N GLU A 67 -7.02 -12.22 5.72
CA GLU A 67 -7.40 -11.30 6.80
C GLU A 67 -7.68 -12.00 8.16
N ALA A 68 -8.06 -13.28 8.14
CA ALA A 68 -8.42 -14.04 9.33
C ALA A 68 -7.26 -14.80 10.00
N GLU A 69 -6.07 -14.83 9.40
CA GLU A 69 -4.87 -15.51 9.93
C GLU A 69 -4.09 -14.62 10.92
#